data_AF-A0A850F4X4-F1
#
_entry.id   AF-A0A850F4X4-F1
#
_cell.length_a   1.000
_cell.length_b   1.000
_cell.length_c   1.000
_cell.angle_alpha   90.00
_cell.angle_beta   90.00
_cell.angle_gamma   90.00
#
_symmetry.space_group_name_H-M   'P 1'
#
loop_
_entity.id
_entity.type
_entity.pdbx_description
1 polymer ?
#
loop_
_entity_poly.entity_id
_entity_poly.type
_entity_poly.pdbx_seq_one_letter_code
_entity_poly.pdbx_strand_id
1 'polypeptide(L)'
;MNTEELNNIKDSSTKVFTAMAKNLYITGIRIYKEQEEYEVLEAIMLDSNRTESYLLHVKEYLEKRFDKHMEEAGKRERLIYVDMDKVMHEMRYVHTQALLFSMS
;
A
#
# COMPACT_ATOMS: atom_id res chain seq x y z
N MET A 1 5.13 28.07 -1.43
CA MET A 1 5.93 26.92 -0.98
C MET A 1 7.20 26.91 -1.79
N ASN A 2 8.36 26.91 -1.16
CA ASN A 2 9.63 26.87 -1.88
C ASN A 2 9.92 25.45 -2.41
N THR A 3 10.96 25.29 -3.22
CA THR A 3 11.32 24.00 -3.83
C THR A 3 11.64 22.92 -2.80
N GLU A 4 12.31 23.28 -1.72
CA GLU A 4 12.69 22.37 -0.64
C GLU A 4 11.45 21.86 0.11
N GLU A 5 10.55 22.77 0.50
CA GLU A 5 9.27 22.44 1.12
C GLU A 5 8.41 21.56 0.21
N LEU A 6 8.40 21.82 -1.10
CA LEU A 6 7.68 21.00 -2.08
C LEU A 6 8.28 19.59 -2.18
N ASN A 7 9.61 19.46 -2.19
CA ASN A 7 10.26 18.16 -2.22
C ASN A 7 10.00 17.37 -0.93
N ASN A 8 10.04 18.05 0.21
CA ASN A 8 9.74 17.45 1.50
C ASN A 8 8.29 16.94 1.58
N ILE A 9 7.31 17.69 1.06
CA ILE A 9 5.91 17.24 1.08
C ILE A 9 5.66 16.08 0.12
N LYS A 10 6.35 16.04 -1.03
CA LYS A 10 6.28 14.89 -1.97
C LYS A 10 6.85 13.62 -1.36
N ASP A 11 8.04 13.71 -0.76
CA ASP A 11 8.66 12.58 -0.09
C ASP A 11 7.82 12.11 1.11
N SER A 12 7.34 13.04 1.95
CA SER A 12 6.48 12.70 3.09
C SER A 12 5.15 12.06 2.63
N SER A 13 4.46 12.65 1.64
CA SER A 13 3.20 12.11 1.13
C SER A 13 3.38 10.70 0.59
N THR A 14 4.46 10.47 -0.17
CA THR A 14 4.79 9.15 -0.70
C THR A 14 5.06 8.15 0.42
N LYS A 15 5.90 8.51 1.40
CA LYS A 15 6.22 7.63 2.55
C LYS A 15 4.99 7.26 3.36
N VAL A 16 4.12 8.22 3.66
CA VAL A 16 2.90 7.99 4.43
C VAL A 16 1.95 7.08 3.64
N PHE A 17 1.75 7.35 2.35
CA PHE A 17 0.91 6.49 1.50
C PHE A 17 1.45 5.06 1.44
N THR A 18 2.76 4.88 1.19
CA THR A 18 3.40 3.56 1.18
C THR A 18 3.22 2.83 2.51
N ALA A 19 3.39 3.52 3.64
CA ALA A 19 3.21 2.92 4.96
C ALA A 19 1.76 2.44 5.19
N MET A 20 0.77 3.25 4.79
CA MET A 20 -0.64 2.86 4.85
C MET A 20 -0.94 1.67 3.94
N ALA A 21 -0.43 1.67 2.71
CA ALA A 21 -0.62 0.59 1.74
C ALA A 21 -0.03 -0.72 2.26
N LYS A 22 1.20 -0.69 2.78
CA LYS A 22 1.85 -1.83 3.41
C LYS A 22 1.03 -2.39 4.57
N ASN A 23 0.52 -1.51 5.44
CA ASN A 23 -0.28 -1.93 6.58
C ASN A 23 -1.58 -2.61 6.13
N LEU A 24 -2.30 -2.01 5.18
CA LEU A 24 -3.54 -2.59 4.64
C LEU A 24 -3.30 -3.94 3.96
N TYR A 25 -2.26 -4.03 3.14
CA TYR A 25 -1.91 -5.29 2.47
C TYR A 25 -1.64 -6.40 3.48
N ILE A 26 -0.73 -6.17 4.44
CA ILE A 26 -0.38 -7.17 5.46
C ILE A 26 -1.59 -7.53 6.32
N THR A 27 -2.40 -6.56 6.69
CA THR A 27 -3.62 -6.79 7.48
C THR A 27 -4.62 -7.65 6.72
N GLY A 28 -4.87 -7.37 5.44
CA GLY A 28 -5.78 -8.18 4.64
C GLY A 28 -5.27 -9.61 4.44
N ILE A 29 -3.96 -9.81 4.24
CA ILE A 29 -3.35 -11.15 4.22
C ILE A 29 -3.59 -11.90 5.54
N ARG A 30 -3.43 -11.23 6.69
CA ARG A 30 -3.69 -11.84 8.00
C ARG A 30 -5.16 -12.23 8.17
N ILE A 31 -6.08 -11.37 7.76
CA ILE A 31 -7.52 -11.65 7.83
C ILE A 31 -7.88 -12.91 7.03
N TYR A 32 -7.42 -13.03 5.77
CA TYR A 32 -7.65 -14.23 4.98
C TYR A 32 -7.09 -15.49 5.64
N LYS A 33 -5.90 -15.39 6.26
CA LYS A 33 -5.30 -16.50 7.01
C LYS A 33 -6.12 -16.88 8.25
N GLU A 34 -6.60 -15.91 9.02
CA GLU A 34 -7.41 -16.10 10.23
C GLU A 34 -8.80 -16.65 9.93
N GLN A 35 -9.35 -16.33 8.76
CA GLN A 35 -10.63 -16.84 8.26
C GLN A 35 -10.50 -18.19 7.53
N GLU A 36 -9.29 -18.78 7.51
CA GLU A 36 -9.00 -20.04 6.82
C GLU A 36 -9.30 -20.01 5.31
N GLU A 37 -9.30 -18.82 4.69
CA GLU A 37 -9.50 -18.63 3.24
C GLU A 37 -8.22 -18.90 2.45
N TYR A 38 -7.65 -20.10 2.61
CA TYR A 38 -6.34 -20.45 2.07
C TYR A 38 -6.28 -20.45 0.55
N GLU A 39 -7.36 -20.83 -0.16
CA GLU A 39 -7.39 -20.77 -1.63
C GLU A 39 -7.26 -19.34 -2.15
N VAL A 40 -7.92 -18.37 -1.49
CA VAL A 40 -7.82 -16.95 -1.84
C VAL A 40 -6.43 -16.43 -1.54
N LEU A 41 -5.89 -16.81 -0.38
CA LEU A 41 -4.53 -16.44 0.02
C LEU A 41 -3.49 -16.97 -0.96
N GLU A 42 -3.56 -18.24 -1.35
CA GLU A 42 -2.67 -18.85 -2.35
C GLU A 42 -2.78 -18.15 -3.70
N ALA A 43 -3.99 -17.83 -4.15
CA ALA A 43 -4.17 -17.08 -5.38
C ALA A 43 -3.49 -15.70 -5.30
N ILE A 44 -3.67 -14.95 -4.23
CA ILE A 44 -3.00 -13.65 -4.02
C ILE A 44 -1.48 -13.80 -3.89
N MET A 45 -1.00 -14.93 -3.35
CA MET A 45 0.42 -15.16 -3.08
C MET A 45 1.20 -15.66 -4.30
N LEU A 46 0.58 -16.47 -5.16
CA LEU A 46 1.27 -17.27 -6.18
C LEU A 46 0.86 -16.93 -7.62
N ASP A 47 -0.35 -16.40 -7.85
CA ASP A 47 -0.79 -15.98 -9.19
C ASP A 47 -0.47 -14.49 -9.40
N SER A 48 0.46 -14.20 -10.31
CA SER A 48 0.90 -12.83 -10.60
C SER A 48 -0.22 -11.84 -10.98
N ASN A 49 -1.27 -12.30 -11.66
CA ASN A 49 -2.39 -11.44 -12.04
C ASN A 49 -3.25 -11.12 -10.81
N ARG A 50 -3.47 -12.12 -9.95
CA ARG A 50 -4.20 -11.96 -8.68
C ARG A 50 -3.41 -11.10 -7.71
N THR A 51 -2.09 -11.29 -7.62
CA THR A 51 -1.18 -10.42 -6.86
C THR A 51 -1.36 -8.96 -7.29
N GLU A 52 -1.16 -8.67 -8.59
CA GLU A 52 -1.22 -7.29 -9.08
C GLU A 52 -2.61 -6.69 -8.91
N SER A 53 -3.68 -7.48 -9.13
CA SER A 53 -5.06 -7.06 -8.88
C SER A 53 -5.29 -6.70 -7.42
N TYR A 54 -4.75 -7.47 -6.48
CA TYR A 54 -4.89 -7.18 -5.05
C TYR A 54 -4.06 -5.95 -4.62
N LEU A 55 -2.86 -5.77 -5.16
CA LEU A 55 -2.06 -4.56 -4.93
C LEU A 55 -2.78 -3.30 -5.46
N LEU A 56 -3.36 -3.39 -6.66
CA LEU A 56 -4.18 -2.31 -7.23
C LEU A 56 -5.41 -2.03 -6.37
N HIS A 57 -6.07 -3.07 -5.85
CA HIS A 57 -7.21 -2.90 -4.95
C HIS A 57 -6.84 -2.09 -3.69
N VAL A 58 -5.71 -2.42 -3.05
CA VAL A 58 -5.19 -1.68 -1.89
C VAL A 58 -4.90 -0.22 -2.26
N LYS A 59 -4.26 0.00 -3.41
CA LYS A 59 -3.96 1.35 -3.92
C LYS A 59 -5.23 2.16 -4.13
N GLU A 60 -6.19 1.65 -4.92
CA GLU A 60 -7.45 2.32 -5.22
C GLU A 60 -8.28 2.60 -3.96
N TYR A 61 -8.24 1.68 -2.99
CA TYR A 61 -8.90 1.87 -1.70
C TYR A 61 -8.35 3.11 -0.97
N LEU A 62 -7.02 3.27 -0.96
CA LEU A 62 -6.35 4.40 -0.34
C LEU A 62 -6.50 5.70 -1.12
N GLU A 63 -6.38 5.67 -2.45
CA GLU A 63 -6.56 6.86 -3.31
C GLU A 63 -7.88 7.57 -3.00
N LYS A 64 -8.96 6.81 -2.78
CA LYS A 64 -10.29 7.35 -2.46
C LYS A 64 -10.41 7.98 -1.07
N ARG A 65 -9.44 7.76 -0.17
CA ARG A 65 -9.55 8.09 1.27
C ARG A 65 -8.40 8.93 1.81
N PHE A 66 -7.26 8.91 1.12
CA PHE A 66 -6.00 9.46 1.63
C PHE A 66 -6.12 10.94 1.99
N ASP A 67 -6.61 11.78 1.07
CA ASP A 67 -6.70 13.23 1.30
C ASP A 67 -7.63 13.57 2.46
N LYS A 68 -8.81 12.92 2.52
CA LYS A 68 -9.75 13.09 3.63
C LYS A 68 -9.12 12.69 4.96
N HIS A 69 -8.42 11.55 5.00
CA HIS A 69 -7.74 11.09 6.20
C HIS A 69 -6.64 12.05 6.65
N MET A 70 -5.86 12.59 5.71
CA MET A 70 -4.82 13.57 6.03
C MET A 70 -5.41 14.89 6.53
N GLU A 71 -6.52 15.34 5.94
CA GLU A 71 -7.24 16.53 6.40
C GLU A 71 -7.77 16.35 7.83
N GLU A 72 -8.46 15.24 8.10
CA GLU A 72 -8.97 14.90 9.44
C GLU A 72 -7.85 14.80 10.49
N ALA A 73 -6.66 14.35 10.09
CA ALA A 73 -5.49 14.26 10.94
C ALA A 73 -4.69 15.58 11.07
N GLY A 74 -5.14 16.67 10.44
CA GLY A 74 -4.41 17.95 10.42
C GLY A 74 -3.05 17.88 9.71
N LYS A 75 -2.89 16.94 8.79
CA LYS A 75 -1.68 16.65 8.02
C LYS A 75 -1.70 17.35 6.67
N ARG A 76 -0.52 17.67 6.12
CA ARG A 76 -0.37 18.42 4.86
C ARG A 76 -0.18 17.51 3.65
N GLU A 77 0.09 16.24 3.89
CA GLU A 77 0.30 15.21 2.88
C GLU A 77 -0.93 15.07 2.00
N ARG A 78 -0.74 14.97 0.69
CA ARG A 78 -1.85 14.88 -0.27
C ARG A 78 -1.52 13.94 -1.40
N LEU A 79 -2.55 13.32 -1.96
CA LEU A 79 -2.48 12.33 -3.02
C LEU A 79 -1.75 12.89 -4.25
N ILE A 80 -2.00 14.16 -4.57
CA ILE A 80 -1.36 14.86 -5.70
C ILE A 80 0.17 14.91 -5.61
N TYR A 81 0.75 14.66 -4.43
CA TYR A 81 2.19 14.68 -4.20
C TYR A 81 2.80 13.29 -4.08
N VAL A 82 1.99 12.23 -4.17
CA VAL A 82 2.43 10.84 -4.03
C VAL A 82 3.05 10.35 -5.35
N ASP A 83 4.26 9.79 -5.27
CA ASP A 83 4.87 9.02 -6.34
C ASP A 83 4.30 7.59 -6.36
N MET A 84 3.29 7.38 -7.20
CA MET A 84 2.58 6.10 -7.28
C MET A 84 3.42 4.98 -7.86
N ASP A 85 4.36 5.27 -8.75
CA ASP A 85 5.25 4.26 -9.32
C ASP A 85 6.17 3.70 -8.24
N LYS A 86 6.71 4.59 -7.40
CA LYS A 86 7.50 4.20 -6.22
C LYS A 86 6.67 3.41 -5.21
N VAL A 87 5.43 3.84 -4.93
CA VAL A 87 4.51 3.08 -4.06
C VAL A 87 4.32 1.66 -4.59
N MET A 88 3.97 1.50 -5.88
CA MET A 88 3.72 0.19 -6.46
C MET A 88 4.97 -0.69 -6.49
N HIS A 89 6.15 -0.11 -6.73
CA HIS A 89 7.42 -0.83 -6.63
C HIS A 89 7.65 -1.39 -5.23
N GLU A 90 7.50 -0.56 -4.19
CA GLU A 90 7.62 -0.98 -2.78
C GLU A 90 6.59 -2.03 -2.39
N MET A 91 5.35 -1.91 -2.88
CA MET A 91 4.29 -2.87 -2.59
C MET A 91 4.55 -4.25 -3.19
N ARG A 92 5.11 -4.32 -4.40
CA ARG A 92 5.57 -5.59 -5.00
C ARG A 92 6.71 -6.20 -4.18
N TYR A 93 7.64 -5.39 -3.69
CA TYR A 93 8.69 -5.86 -2.79
C TYR A 93 8.13 -6.41 -1.48
N VAL A 94 7.17 -5.71 -0.84
CA VAL A 94 6.47 -6.19 0.37
C VAL A 94 5.79 -7.52 0.13
N HIS A 95 5.12 -7.70 -1.02
CA HIS A 95 4.52 -8.97 -1.40
C HIS A 95 5.57 -10.08 -1.50
N THR A 96 6.69 -9.86 -2.18
CA THR A 96 7.78 -10.84 -2.26
C THR A 96 8.32 -11.22 -0.88
N GLN A 97 8.49 -10.26 0.02
CA GLN A 97 8.90 -10.54 1.40
C GLN A 97 7.85 -11.36 2.15
N ALA A 98 6.57 -11.02 2.02
CA ALA A 98 5.47 -11.75 2.64
C ALA A 98 5.42 -13.20 2.15
N LEU A 99 5.65 -13.43 0.85
CA LEU A 99 5.73 -14.78 0.28
C LEU A 99 6.88 -15.59 0.88
N LEU A 100 8.10 -15.02 0.95
CA LEU A 100 9.27 -15.71 1.49
C LEU A 100 9.12 -16.06 2.98
N PHE A 101 8.57 -15.15 3.78
CA PHE A 101 8.41 -15.35 5.23
C PHE A 101 7.11 -16.07 5.64
N SER A 102 6.15 -16.23 4.75
CA SER A 102 4.95 -17.05 5.02
C SER A 102 5.13 -18.52 4.64
N MET A 103 6.11 -18.82 3.79
CA MET A 103 6.50 -20.19 3.41
C MET A 103 7.66 -20.77 4.24
N SER A 104 8.20 -20.01 5.21
CA SER A 104 9.21 -20.47 6.19
C SER A 104 8.59 -20.76 7.54
#